data_AF-A0A382LWC7-F1
#
_entry.id   AF-A0A382LWC7-F1
#
_cell.length_a   1.000
_cell.length_b   1.000
_cell.length_c   1.000
_cell.angle_alpha   90.00
_cell.angle_beta   90.00
_cell.angle_gamma   90.00
#
_symmetry.space_group_name_H-M   'P 1'
#
loop_
_entity.id
_entity.type
_entity.pdbx_description
1 polymer ?
#
loop_
_entity_poly.entity_id
_entity_poly.type
_entity_poly.pdbx_seq_one_letter_code
_entity_poly.pdbx_strand_id
1 'polypeptide(L)'
;MYRYDEFDHKLVQERVQQFRHQVKRRLSGELTEDQFKPLRLMNGLYLQLHAYMLRVNVPYGAMTSRQMRKFAHVARTYDRGFGHFTTRQNIQYNWVKLEETPNLLAELAEVEVTGIQSSGNCVRNITSDHYAGRIKDELADPRVYCEL
;
A
#
# COMPACT_ATOMS: atom_id res chain seq x y z
N MET A 1 4.06 14.85 11.87
CA MET A 1 4.25 13.71 10.95
C MET A 1 3.63 14.08 9.62
N TYR A 2 4.23 13.65 8.50
CA TYR A 2 4.00 14.22 7.18
C TYR A 2 2.52 14.32 6.82
N ARG A 3 2.14 15.44 6.23
CA ARG A 3 0.77 15.72 5.79
C ARG A 3 0.81 15.84 4.29
N TYR A 4 -0.03 15.08 3.62
CA TYR A 4 -0.14 15.14 2.17
C TYR A 4 -0.62 16.52 1.76
N ASP A 5 -0.02 17.05 0.70
CA ASP A 5 -0.49 18.24 0.01
C ASP A 5 -1.21 17.88 -1.30
N GLU A 6 -1.65 18.90 -2.04
CA GLU A 6 -2.33 18.71 -3.32
C GLU A 6 -1.45 17.99 -4.36
N PHE A 7 -0.14 18.19 -4.31
CA PHE A 7 0.80 17.52 -5.21
C PHE A 7 0.89 16.04 -4.88
N ASP A 8 0.99 15.66 -3.61
CA ASP A 8 1.00 14.26 -3.17
C ASP A 8 -0.28 13.55 -3.57
N HIS A 9 -1.43 14.17 -3.30
CA HIS A 9 -2.72 13.62 -3.67
C HIS A 9 -2.81 13.41 -5.19
N LYS A 10 -2.41 14.40 -5.98
CA LYS A 10 -2.41 14.30 -7.44
C LYS A 10 -1.48 13.19 -7.92
N LEU A 11 -0.26 13.12 -7.39
CA LEU A 11 0.73 12.11 -7.75
C LEU A 11 0.18 10.70 -7.49
N VAL A 12 -0.40 10.45 -6.32
CA VAL A 12 -0.96 9.13 -6.00
C VAL A 12 -2.13 8.79 -6.94
N GLN A 13 -3.01 9.76 -7.24
CA GLN A 13 -4.12 9.53 -8.17
C GLN A 13 -3.63 9.22 -9.59
N GLU A 14 -2.64 9.95 -10.09
CA GLU A 14 -2.01 9.68 -11.40
C GLU A 14 -1.39 8.29 -11.44
N ARG A 15 -0.73 7.86 -10.36
CA ARG A 15 -0.16 6.50 -10.23
C ARG A 15 -1.24 5.42 -10.26
N VAL A 16 -2.37 5.65 -9.60
CA VAL A 16 -3.54 4.75 -9.67
C VAL A 16 -4.07 4.65 -11.10
N GLN A 17 -4.22 5.77 -11.81
CA GLN A 17 -4.69 5.74 -13.21
C GLN A 17 -3.69 5.07 -14.15
N GLN A 18 -2.39 5.32 -13.95
CA GLN A 18 -1.33 4.61 -14.68
C GLN A 18 -1.45 3.10 -14.47
N PHE A 19 -1.58 2.66 -13.22
CA PHE A 19 -1.69 1.23 -12.92
C PHE A 19 -2.98 0.61 -13.45
N ARG A 20 -4.10 1.34 -13.42
CA ARG A 20 -5.36 0.90 -14.06
C ARG A 20 -5.17 0.59 -15.54
N HIS A 21 -4.48 1.46 -16.27
CA HIS A 21 -4.18 1.23 -17.68
C HIS A 21 -3.28 0.00 -17.89
N GLN A 22 -2.26 -0.19 -17.04
CA GLN A 22 -1.38 -1.36 -17.09
C GLN A 22 -2.14 -2.67 -16.81
N VAL A 23 -3.04 -2.67 -15.82
CA VAL A 23 -3.93 -3.81 -15.54
C VAL A 23 -4.83 -4.11 -16.74
N LYS A 24 -5.44 -3.10 -17.36
CA LYS A 24 -6.27 -3.29 -18.56
C LYS A 24 -5.49 -3.98 -19.68
N ARG A 25 -4.26 -3.53 -19.95
CA ARG A 25 -3.37 -4.12 -20.97
C ARG A 25 -2.94 -5.54 -20.62
N ARG A 26 -2.74 -5.83 -19.32
CA ARG A 26 -2.44 -7.19 -18.85
C ARG A 26 -3.64 -8.14 -19.06
N LEU A 27 -4.85 -7.66 -18.80
CA LEU A 27 -6.09 -8.43 -18.95
C LEU A 27 -6.46 -8.66 -20.42
N SER A 28 -6.15 -7.71 -21.32
CA SER A 28 -6.36 -7.87 -22.76
C SER A 28 -5.31 -8.77 -23.45
N GLY A 29 -4.23 -9.11 -22.75
CA GLY A 29 -3.10 -9.87 -23.31
C GLY A 29 -2.07 -9.03 -24.06
N GLU A 30 -2.22 -7.70 -24.08
CA GLU A 30 -1.24 -6.79 -24.69
C GLU A 30 0.06 -6.71 -23.88
N LEU A 31 -0.01 -6.91 -22.56
CA LEU A 31 1.15 -7.10 -21.69
C LEU A 31 1.26 -8.56 -21.26
N THR A 32 2.43 -9.16 -21.50
CA THR A 32 2.75 -10.49 -20.95
C THR A 32 2.94 -10.41 -19.43
N GLU A 33 2.89 -11.56 -18.74
CA GLU A 33 3.15 -11.58 -17.29
C GLU A 33 4.56 -11.09 -16.95
N ASP A 34 5.57 -11.41 -17.75
CA ASP A 34 6.96 -10.99 -17.52
C ASP A 34 7.12 -9.46 -17.66
N GLN A 35 6.46 -8.86 -18.65
CA GLN A 35 6.43 -7.40 -18.82
C GLN A 35 5.62 -6.72 -17.71
N PHE A 36 4.55 -7.37 -17.23
CA PHE A 36 3.70 -6.82 -16.17
C PHE A 36 4.30 -6.97 -14.78
N LYS A 37 5.11 -8.00 -14.54
CA LYS A 37 5.75 -8.32 -13.26
C LYS A 37 6.41 -7.10 -12.60
N PRO A 38 7.32 -6.34 -13.24
CA PRO A 38 7.89 -5.15 -12.60
C PRO A 38 6.85 -4.07 -12.28
N LEU A 39 5.82 -3.90 -13.13
CA LEU A 39 4.77 -2.89 -12.96
C LEU A 39 3.89 -3.19 -11.74
N ARG A 40 3.45 -4.45 -11.59
CA ARG A 40 2.65 -4.85 -10.43
C ARG A 40 3.44 -4.84 -9.13
N LEU A 41 4.72 -5.21 -9.16
CA LEU A 41 5.59 -5.17 -7.98
C LEU A 41 5.80 -3.73 -7.50
N MET A 42 5.92 -2.74 -8.38
CA MET A 42 6.03 -1.34 -7.98
C MET A 42 4.77 -0.78 -7.30
N ASN A 43 3.63 -1.48 -7.42
CA ASN A 43 2.36 -1.17 -6.77
C ASN A 43 2.02 -2.13 -5.60
N GLY A 44 2.99 -2.93 -5.15
CA GLY A 44 2.80 -3.83 -4.01
C GLY A 44 2.07 -5.13 -4.31
N LEU A 45 1.87 -5.46 -5.58
CA LEU A 45 1.03 -6.58 -6.00
C LEU A 45 1.88 -7.80 -6.42
N TYR A 46 1.79 -8.86 -5.63
CA TYR A 46 2.46 -10.15 -5.82
C TYR A 46 1.48 -11.19 -6.35
N LEU A 47 1.84 -11.88 -7.43
CA LEU A 47 1.11 -13.08 -7.85
C LEU A 47 1.49 -14.25 -6.92
N GLN A 48 0.51 -14.80 -6.21
CA GLN A 48 0.57 -16.08 -5.51
C GLN A 48 -0.05 -17.17 -6.40
N LEU A 49 0.00 -18.44 -5.97
CA LEU A 49 -0.49 -19.57 -6.77
C LEU A 49 -1.96 -19.44 -7.20
N HIS A 50 -2.80 -18.84 -6.36
CA HIS A 50 -4.26 -18.79 -6.58
C HIS A 50 -4.86 -17.38 -6.63
N ALA A 51 -4.10 -16.34 -6.28
CA ALA A 51 -4.60 -14.97 -6.18
C ALA A 51 -3.45 -13.96 -6.16
N TYR A 52 -3.77 -12.67 -6.16
CA TYR A 52 -2.78 -11.63 -5.90
C TYR A 52 -2.77 -11.23 -4.42
N MET A 53 -1.56 -11.12 -3.86
CA MET A 53 -1.33 -10.47 -2.58
C MET A 53 -0.97 -9.00 -2.80
N LEU A 54 -1.77 -8.10 -2.25
CA LEU A 54 -1.49 -6.68 -2.19
C LEU A 54 -0.90 -6.31 -0.83
N ARG A 55 0.26 -5.67 -0.84
CA ARG A 55 0.85 -5.02 0.33
C ARG A 55 0.70 -3.52 0.21
N VAL A 56 0.27 -2.87 1.29
CA VAL A 56 0.24 -1.40 1.38
C VAL A 56 1.07 -0.90 2.55
N ASN A 57 1.63 0.30 2.39
CA ASN A 57 2.55 0.88 3.34
C ASN A 57 1.81 1.51 4.52
N VAL A 58 2.34 1.29 5.71
CA VAL A 58 1.99 2.04 6.92
C VAL A 58 3.31 2.61 7.45
N PRO A 59 3.69 3.81 6.97
CA PRO A 59 4.92 4.45 7.42
C PRO A 59 4.94 4.53 8.94
N TYR A 60 6.12 4.32 9.55
CA TYR A 60 6.37 4.40 11.00
C TYR A 60 5.39 3.58 11.87
N GLY A 61 4.66 2.62 11.26
CA GLY A 61 3.61 1.84 11.92
C GLY A 61 2.45 2.68 12.48
N ALA A 62 2.31 3.95 12.10
CA ALA A 62 1.26 4.81 12.60
C ALA A 62 0.09 4.90 11.61
N MET A 63 -1.12 4.81 12.15
CA MET A 63 -2.33 4.93 11.35
C MET A 63 -3.41 5.68 12.12
N THR A 64 -4.27 6.35 11.39
CA THR A 64 -5.46 7.01 11.92
C THR A 64 -6.64 6.04 12.03
N SER A 65 -7.64 6.38 12.84
CA SER A 65 -8.89 5.61 12.89
C SER A 65 -9.63 5.58 11.55
N ARG A 66 -9.47 6.63 10.72
CA ARG A 66 -9.98 6.69 9.34
C ARG A 66 -9.34 5.62 8.45
N GLN A 67 -8.01 5.51 8.49
CA GLN A 67 -7.26 4.47 7.76
C GLN A 67 -7.62 3.07 8.24
N MET A 68 -7.71 2.84 9.55
CA MET A 68 -8.12 1.54 10.10
C MET A 68 -9.51 1.11 9.63
N ARG A 69 -10.48 2.04 9.57
CA ARG A 69 -11.82 1.75 9.01
C ARG A 69 -11.76 1.39 7.52
N LYS A 70 -10.92 2.08 6.74
CA LYS A 70 -10.71 1.75 5.33
C LYS A 70 -10.04 0.38 5.16
N PHE A 71 -9.07 0.02 6.00
CA PHE A 71 -8.47 -1.32 5.99
C PHE A 71 -9.50 -2.42 6.25
N ALA A 72 -10.37 -2.22 7.23
CA ALA A 72 -11.46 -3.15 7.51
C ALA A 72 -12.46 -3.24 6.33
N HIS A 73 -12.73 -2.14 5.64
CA HIS A 73 -13.53 -2.14 4.41
C HIS A 73 -12.85 -2.98 3.32
N VAL A 74 -11.57 -2.69 3.02
CA VAL A 74 -10.80 -3.41 1.99
C VAL A 74 -10.76 -4.91 2.27
N ALA A 75 -10.53 -5.30 3.53
CA ALA A 75 -10.54 -6.70 3.95
C ALA A 75 -11.87 -7.41 3.61
N ARG A 76 -13.01 -6.75 3.82
CA ARG A 76 -14.33 -7.34 3.55
C ARG A 76 -14.74 -7.30 2.09
N THR A 77 -14.32 -6.27 1.35
CA THR A 77 -14.74 -6.03 -0.04
C THR A 77 -13.87 -6.79 -1.04
N TYR A 78 -12.54 -6.80 -0.84
CA TYR A 78 -11.57 -7.28 -1.83
C TYR A 78 -10.75 -8.50 -1.37
N ASP A 79 -10.88 -8.87 -0.10
CA ASP A 79 -10.24 -10.04 0.48
C ASP A 79 -11.31 -10.96 1.10
N ARG A 80 -10.95 -11.82 2.05
CA ARG A 80 -11.81 -12.79 2.71
C ARG A 80 -12.18 -12.36 4.14
N GLY A 81 -12.29 -11.06 4.38
CA GLY A 81 -12.68 -10.49 5.66
C GLY A 81 -11.54 -10.28 6.66
N PHE A 82 -10.28 -10.49 6.26
CA PHE A 82 -9.11 -10.27 7.11
C PHE A 82 -7.98 -9.56 6.38
N GLY A 83 -7.08 -8.94 7.16
CA GLY A 83 -5.83 -8.38 6.68
C GLY A 83 -4.69 -8.82 7.61
N HIS A 84 -3.48 -8.91 7.09
CA HIS A 84 -2.32 -9.40 7.84
C HIS A 84 -1.32 -8.27 8.07
N PHE A 85 -1.16 -7.84 9.33
CA PHE A 85 -0.09 -6.94 9.71
C PHE A 85 1.27 -7.65 9.68
N THR A 86 2.24 -7.01 9.06
CA THR A 86 3.56 -7.61 8.80
C THR A 86 4.56 -7.23 9.87
N THR A 87 5.67 -7.96 9.95
CA THR A 87 6.83 -7.59 10.79
C THR A 87 7.49 -6.27 10.40
N ARG A 88 7.15 -5.70 9.23
CA ARG A 88 7.56 -4.36 8.79
C ARG A 88 6.46 -3.32 8.93
N GLN A 89 5.51 -3.56 9.83
CA GLN A 89 4.39 -2.67 10.18
C GLN A 89 3.38 -2.37 9.06
N ASN A 90 3.57 -2.90 7.85
CA ASN A 90 2.59 -2.85 6.76
C ASN A 90 1.37 -3.74 7.02
N ILE A 91 0.36 -3.63 6.15
CA ILE A 91 -0.76 -4.57 6.05
C ILE A 91 -0.80 -5.24 4.66
N GLN A 92 -1.20 -6.51 4.62
CA GLN A 92 -1.35 -7.31 3.41
C GLN A 92 -2.76 -7.92 3.28
N TYR A 93 -3.22 -8.02 2.04
CA TYR A 93 -4.42 -8.71 1.59
C TYR A 93 -3.99 -9.78 0.58
N ASN A 94 -4.37 -11.04 0.74
CA ASN A 94 -3.84 -12.18 -0.02
C ASN A 94 -4.76 -12.68 -1.15
N TRP A 95 -6.01 -12.25 -1.18
CA TRP A 95 -7.03 -12.83 -2.07
C TRP A 95 -7.58 -11.85 -3.11
N VAL A 96 -6.80 -10.80 -3.40
CA VAL A 96 -7.23 -9.71 -4.29
C VAL A 96 -7.26 -10.21 -5.73
N LYS A 97 -8.32 -9.86 -6.47
CA LYS A 97 -8.40 -10.09 -7.92
C LYS A 97 -7.69 -8.98 -8.68
N LEU A 98 -7.07 -9.34 -9.80
CA LEU A 98 -6.27 -8.40 -10.59
C LEU A 98 -7.12 -7.22 -11.10
N GLU A 99 -8.30 -7.52 -11.62
CA GLU A 99 -9.24 -6.55 -12.19
C GLU A 99 -9.80 -5.55 -11.17
N GLU A 100 -9.86 -5.95 -9.90
CA GLU A 100 -10.34 -5.12 -8.78
C GLU A 100 -9.24 -4.24 -8.18
N THR A 101 -7.96 -4.62 -8.38
CA THR A 101 -6.82 -3.96 -7.73
C THR A 101 -6.75 -2.44 -7.98
N PRO A 102 -7.01 -1.91 -9.21
CA PRO A 102 -7.00 -0.46 -9.42
C PRO A 102 -8.06 0.30 -8.63
N ASN A 103 -9.25 -0.29 -8.41
CA ASN A 103 -10.29 0.32 -7.58
C ASN A 103 -9.90 0.28 -6.11
N LEU A 104 -9.38 -0.86 -5.63
CA LEU A 104 -8.86 -1.02 -4.28
C LEU A 104 -7.81 0.05 -3.97
N LEU A 105 -6.81 0.23 -4.85
CA LEU A 105 -5.77 1.24 -4.66
C LEU A 105 -6.32 2.67 -4.70
N ALA A 106 -7.34 2.96 -5.51
CA ALA A 106 -8.01 4.26 -5.52
C ALA A 106 -8.68 4.54 -4.16
N GLU A 107 -9.38 3.56 -3.59
CA GLU A 107 -10.04 3.71 -2.29
C GLU A 107 -9.07 3.87 -1.13
N LEU A 108 -7.89 3.23 -1.18
CA LEU A 108 -6.83 3.44 -0.20
C LEU A 108 -6.21 4.84 -0.33
N ALA A 109 -6.10 5.37 -1.54
CA ALA A 109 -5.58 6.71 -1.79
C ALA A 109 -6.47 7.80 -1.17
N GLU A 110 -7.79 7.58 -1.03
CA GLU A 110 -8.72 8.50 -0.32
C GLU A 110 -8.34 8.74 1.15
N VAL A 111 -7.56 7.83 1.74
CA VAL A 111 -7.10 7.92 3.13
C VAL A 111 -5.57 7.97 3.22
N GLU A 112 -4.91 8.42 2.15
CA GLU A 112 -3.45 8.63 2.08
C GLU A 112 -2.65 7.33 2.29
N VAL A 113 -3.20 6.19 1.85
CA VAL A 113 -2.50 4.89 1.89
C VAL A 113 -2.19 4.42 0.48
N THR A 114 -0.96 3.95 0.27
CA THR A 114 -0.48 3.53 -1.05
C THR A 114 0.27 2.18 -0.98
N GLY A 115 0.26 1.45 -2.08
CA GLY A 115 1.13 0.27 -2.29
C GLY A 115 2.46 0.60 -2.97
N ILE A 116 2.70 1.88 -3.29
CA ILE A 116 3.87 2.34 -4.07
C ILE A 116 5.14 1.95 -3.31
N GLN A 117 6.08 1.29 -3.98
CA GLN A 117 7.36 0.87 -3.39
C GLN A 117 7.25 -0.04 -2.14
N SER A 118 6.09 -0.66 -1.89
CA SER A 118 5.98 -1.69 -0.84
C SER A 118 6.66 -3.03 -1.23
N SER A 119 7.07 -3.12 -2.50
CA SER A 119 7.70 -4.25 -3.18
C SER A 119 8.64 -3.74 -4.28
N GLY A 120 9.32 -4.62 -5.02
CA GLY A 120 10.30 -4.27 -6.05
C GLY A 120 11.69 -3.90 -5.49
N ASN A 121 12.60 -3.53 -6.37
CA ASN A 121 14.00 -3.19 -6.01
C ASN A 121 14.09 -1.71 -5.64
N CYS A 122 13.59 -1.36 -4.46
CA CYS A 122 13.53 0.02 -3.96
C CYS A 122 13.51 0.03 -2.41
N VAL A 123 13.58 1.22 -1.83
CA VAL A 123 13.36 1.43 -0.40
C VAL A 123 11.93 1.00 -0.05
N ARG A 124 11.78 0.25 1.03
CA ARG A 124 10.51 -0.29 1.51
C ARG A 124 9.98 0.57 2.66
N ASN A 125 8.83 0.17 3.20
CA ASN A 125 8.26 0.82 4.39
C ASN A 125 9.31 1.06 5.48
N ILE A 126 9.37 2.31 5.94
CA ILE A 126 10.21 2.75 7.05
C ILE A 126 9.45 2.51 8.33
N THR A 127 10.08 1.83 9.28
CA THR A 127 9.48 1.40 10.55
C THR A 127 10.07 2.19 11.70
N SER A 128 9.27 2.46 12.73
CA SER A 128 9.71 3.09 13.97
C SER A 128 9.22 2.31 15.18
N ASP A 129 9.68 2.68 16.37
CA ASP A 129 9.10 2.21 17.64
C ASP A 129 7.57 2.46 17.64
N HIS A 130 6.77 1.48 18.05
CA HIS A 130 5.31 1.61 18.12
C HIS A 130 4.85 2.53 19.26
N TYR A 131 5.72 2.78 20.26
CA TYR A 131 5.51 3.76 21.31
C TYR A 131 6.06 5.16 20.99
N ALA A 132 6.58 5.37 19.77
CA ALA A 132 7.19 6.63 19.37
C ALA A 132 6.29 7.85 19.63
N GLY A 133 6.83 8.84 20.36
CA GLY A 133 6.18 10.08 20.78
C GLY A 133 5.05 9.90 21.79
N ARG A 134 4.99 8.78 22.52
CA ARG A 134 3.89 8.45 23.45
C ARG A 134 4.33 8.00 24.84
N ILE A 135 5.63 7.80 25.08
CA ILE A 135 6.15 7.38 26.39
C ILE A 135 7.04 8.48 26.99
N LYS A 136 7.04 8.59 28.32
CA LYS A 136 7.77 9.65 29.04
C LYS A 136 9.29 9.51 28.92
N ASP A 137 9.78 8.28 28.86
CA ASP A 137 11.20 7.96 28.93
C ASP A 137 11.85 7.79 27.54
N GLU A 138 11.18 8.25 26.48
CA GLU A 138 11.75 8.26 25.12
C GLU A 138 12.83 9.34 25.01
N LEU A 139 14.03 8.96 24.51
CA LEU A 139 15.14 9.89 24.33
C LEU A 139 14.84 10.95 23.26
N ALA A 140 14.20 10.55 22.16
CA ALA A 140 13.75 11.42 21.07
C ALA A 140 12.71 10.67 20.22
N ASP A 141 11.77 11.39 19.61
CA ASP A 141 10.78 10.81 18.70
C ASP A 141 11.45 10.35 17.38
N PRO A 142 11.58 9.03 17.11
CA PRO A 142 12.27 8.53 15.94
C PRO A 142 11.52 8.82 14.63
N ARG A 143 10.23 9.17 14.68
CA ARG A 143 9.40 9.36 13.49
C ARG A 143 9.86 10.53 12.63
N VAL A 144 10.49 11.55 13.23
CA VAL A 144 11.06 12.70 12.50
C VAL A 144 12.15 12.26 11.52
N TYR A 145 12.97 11.27 11.90
CA TYR A 145 14.04 10.74 11.05
C TYR A 145 13.54 9.74 10.00
N CYS A 146 12.30 9.26 10.14
CA CYS A 146 11.68 8.33 9.19
C CYS A 146 11.12 9.05 7.95
N GLU A 147 11.08 10.39 7.95
CA GLU A 147 10.58 11.23 6.85
C GLU A 147 11.72 11.72 5.92
N LEU A 148 12.96 11.26 6.15
CA LEU A 148 14.16 11.52 5.34
C LEU A 148 14.22 10.59 4.11
#